data_AF-A0A941WFP4-F1
#
_entry.id   AF-A0A941WFP4-F1
#
_cell.length_a   1.000
_cell.length_b   1.000
_cell.length_c   1.000
_cell.angle_alpha   90.00
_cell.angle_beta   90.00
_cell.angle_gamma   90.00
#
_symmetry.space_group_name_H-M   'P 1'
#
loop_
_entity.id
_entity.type
_entity.pdbx_description
1 polymer ?
#
loop_
_entity_poly.entity_id
_entity_poly.type
_entity_poly.pdbx_seq_one_letter_code
_entity_poly.pdbx_strand_id
1 'polypeptide(L)'
;MLTAERTRLVQRGYDMTADRRYAALFTTGNGYIGVRGSYEEDTELCTQGAYIRGFIDKTIEICTPYYPNPFVKKKYYDDDGLKAWQDTECGVNFADILTVFVEIGGARFDLLEGNLVSFERSLEYATGVLTRKVVWEDGK
;
A
#
# COMPACT_ATOMS: atom_id res chain seq x y z
N MET A 1 1.62 -15.32 9.20
CA MET A 1 2.84 -15.88 8.60
C MET A 1 2.73 -15.90 7.08
N LEU A 2 3.74 -15.37 6.38
CA LEU A 2 3.87 -15.40 4.93
C LEU A 2 4.58 -16.69 4.50
N THR A 3 4.10 -17.34 3.44
CA THR A 3 4.66 -18.59 2.89
C THR A 3 4.64 -18.50 1.37
N ALA A 4 5.79 -18.73 0.74
CA ALA A 4 5.88 -18.91 -0.71
C ALA A 4 5.76 -20.41 -1.02
N GLU A 5 4.67 -20.79 -1.68
CA GLU A 5 4.43 -22.14 -2.18
C GLU A 5 4.85 -22.21 -3.66
N ARG A 6 4.92 -23.40 -4.24
CA ARG A 6 5.36 -23.56 -5.64
C ARG A 6 4.45 -22.83 -6.66
N THR A 7 3.16 -22.72 -6.38
CA THR A 7 2.16 -22.17 -7.31
C THR A 7 1.62 -20.81 -6.88
N ARG A 8 1.87 -20.39 -5.64
CA ARG A 8 1.25 -19.20 -5.06
C ARG A 8 2.02 -18.64 -3.88
N LEU A 9 1.85 -17.35 -3.63
CA LEU A 9 2.25 -16.68 -2.40
C LEU A 9 1.06 -16.65 -1.44
N VAL A 10 1.23 -17.04 -0.18
CA VAL A 10 0.15 -17.06 0.81
C VAL A 10 0.52 -16.29 2.07
N GLN A 11 -0.37 -15.45 2.56
CA GLN A 11 -0.30 -14.79 3.85
C GLN A 11 -1.44 -15.29 4.73
N ARG A 12 -1.11 -15.75 5.94
CA ARG A 12 -2.09 -16.11 6.98
C ARG A 12 -1.99 -15.13 8.15
N GLY A 13 -3.13 -14.62 8.61
CA GLY A 13 -3.17 -13.59 9.64
C GLY A 13 -2.81 -12.19 9.13
N TYR A 14 -3.21 -11.20 9.91
CA TYR A 14 -3.03 -9.78 9.63
C TYR A 14 -1.96 -9.18 10.55
N ASP A 15 -1.12 -8.32 9.99
CA ASP A 15 -0.09 -7.56 10.71
C ASP A 15 0.05 -6.19 10.06
N MET A 16 -0.40 -5.16 10.77
CA MET A 16 -0.40 -3.77 10.32
C MET A 16 1.02 -3.24 10.06
N THR A 17 2.02 -3.70 10.81
CA THR A 17 3.42 -3.23 10.65
C THR A 17 4.02 -3.69 9.32
N ALA A 18 3.52 -4.80 8.78
CA ALA A 18 3.98 -5.39 7.54
C ALA A 18 3.10 -5.03 6.33
N ASP A 19 2.07 -4.19 6.50
CA ASP A 19 1.07 -3.91 5.47
C ASP A 19 1.69 -3.42 4.16
N ARG A 20 2.52 -2.36 4.22
CA ARG A 20 3.22 -1.80 3.04
C ARG A 20 4.08 -2.84 2.32
N ARG A 21 4.74 -3.71 3.09
CA ARG A 21 5.57 -4.79 2.55
C ARG A 21 4.71 -5.81 1.83
N TYR A 22 3.59 -6.22 2.43
CA TYR A 22 2.71 -7.18 1.80
C TYR A 22 1.97 -6.59 0.60
N ALA A 23 1.52 -5.34 0.65
CA ALA A 23 0.91 -4.66 -0.49
C ALA A 23 1.84 -4.65 -1.72
N ALA A 24 3.15 -4.44 -1.50
CA ALA A 24 4.14 -4.58 -2.56
C ALA A 24 4.25 -6.02 -3.09
N LEU A 25 4.35 -7.01 -2.20
CA LEU A 25 4.49 -8.43 -2.59
C LEU A 25 3.27 -9.02 -3.31
N PHE A 26 2.07 -8.55 -2.97
CA PHE A 26 0.80 -9.01 -3.55
C PHE A 26 0.33 -8.12 -4.72
N THR A 27 1.19 -7.24 -5.25
CA THR A 27 0.88 -6.41 -6.41
C THR A 27 0.48 -7.26 -7.61
N THR A 28 -0.57 -6.85 -8.31
CA THR A 28 -1.00 -7.46 -9.58
C THR A 28 -0.80 -6.47 -10.72
N GLY A 29 -0.66 -6.97 -11.95
CA GLY A 29 -0.50 -6.12 -13.12
C GLY A 29 -0.43 -6.90 -14.42
N ASN A 30 -0.64 -6.20 -15.53
CA ASN A 30 -0.70 -6.78 -16.88
C ASN A 30 0.30 -6.14 -17.86
N GLY A 31 1.29 -5.42 -17.35
CA GLY A 31 2.27 -4.66 -18.15
C GLY A 31 1.78 -3.30 -18.64
N TYR A 32 0.48 -3.03 -18.63
CA TYR A 32 -0.10 -1.72 -18.92
C TYR A 32 -0.52 -0.99 -17.63
N ILE A 33 -1.19 -1.68 -16.71
CA ILE A 33 -1.55 -1.19 -15.39
C ILE A 33 -1.01 -2.13 -14.32
N GLY A 34 -0.59 -1.58 -13.19
CA GLY A 34 -0.25 -2.31 -11.97
C GLY A 34 -0.98 -1.72 -10.77
N VAL A 35 -1.53 -2.58 -9.92
CA VAL A 35 -2.22 -2.17 -8.69
C VAL A 35 -1.63 -2.94 -7.51
N ARG A 36 -1.23 -2.21 -6.47
CA ARG A 36 -0.72 -2.81 -5.23
C ARG A 36 -1.77 -3.74 -4.64
N GLY A 37 -1.30 -4.82 -4.00
CA GLY A 37 -2.17 -5.72 -3.26
C GLY A 37 -2.55 -5.16 -1.90
N SER A 38 -2.97 -3.90 -1.82
CA SER A 38 -3.58 -3.29 -0.63
C SER A 38 -5.03 -3.78 -0.48
N TYR A 39 -5.73 -3.31 0.55
CA TYR A 39 -7.11 -3.71 0.84
C TYR A 39 -8.10 -2.72 0.25
N GLU A 40 -9.22 -3.24 -0.27
CA GLU A 40 -10.24 -2.49 -0.99
C GLU A 40 -11.06 -1.55 -0.08
N GLU A 41 -11.22 -1.88 1.19
CA GLU A 41 -11.95 -1.08 2.18
C GLU A 41 -11.21 0.17 2.67
N ASP A 42 -10.01 0.39 2.12
CA ASP A 42 -9.00 1.34 2.56
C ASP A 42 -8.55 1.07 4.01
N THR A 43 -7.29 1.35 4.30
CA THR A 43 -6.74 1.22 5.66
C THR A 43 -6.03 2.51 6.02
N GLU A 44 -5.87 2.78 7.32
CA GLU A 44 -5.27 4.03 7.83
C GLU A 44 -3.87 4.34 7.26
N LEU A 45 -3.20 3.36 6.65
CA LEU A 45 -1.85 3.50 6.09
C LEU A 45 -1.81 4.10 4.69
N CYS A 46 -2.97 4.29 4.03
CA CYS A 46 -3.11 4.81 2.67
C CYS A 46 -2.14 4.12 1.69
N THR A 47 -1.96 2.81 1.84
CA THR A 47 -0.98 2.00 1.08
C THR A 47 -1.39 1.84 -0.40
N GLN A 48 -2.65 2.13 -0.73
CA GLN A 48 -3.27 2.00 -2.05
C GLN A 48 -2.42 2.68 -3.15
N GLY A 49 -2.20 1.96 -4.25
CA GLY A 49 -1.45 2.49 -5.37
C GLY A 49 -1.80 1.80 -6.69
N ALA A 50 -2.27 2.57 -7.67
CA ALA A 50 -2.53 2.13 -9.03
C ALA A 50 -1.70 2.96 -10.01
N TYR A 51 -0.98 2.32 -10.92
CA TYR A 51 -0.05 3.00 -11.84
C TYR A 51 -0.30 2.54 -13.27
N ILE A 52 -0.45 3.50 -14.18
CA ILE A 52 -0.69 3.26 -15.60
C ILE A 52 0.58 3.59 -16.37
N ARG A 53 1.00 2.68 -17.26
CA ARG A 53 2.17 2.85 -18.11
C ARG A 53 2.05 4.11 -18.95
N GLY A 54 3.03 5.00 -18.83
CA GLY A 54 3.09 6.26 -19.57
C GLY A 54 2.26 7.38 -18.97
N PHE A 55 1.53 7.13 -17.87
CA PHE A 55 0.89 8.19 -17.08
C PHE A 55 1.91 8.74 -16.09
N ILE A 56 2.71 9.68 -16.59
CA ILE A 56 3.82 10.32 -15.89
C ILE A 56 3.49 11.80 -15.78
N ASP A 57 3.77 12.38 -14.63
CA ASP A 57 3.66 13.82 -14.43
C ASP A 57 4.83 14.30 -13.57
N LYS A 58 5.02 15.61 -13.58
CA LYS A 58 6.00 16.28 -12.76
C LYS A 58 5.44 16.42 -11.34
N THR A 59 6.09 15.77 -10.39
CA THR A 59 5.79 15.89 -8.96
C THR A 59 6.83 16.74 -8.27
N ILE A 60 6.39 17.52 -7.28
CA ILE A 60 7.28 18.29 -6.43
C ILE A 60 7.73 17.39 -5.29
N GLU A 61 8.99 16.96 -5.31
CA GLU A 61 9.58 16.22 -4.21
C GLU A 61 10.14 17.21 -3.18
N ILE A 62 9.45 17.34 -2.05
CA ILE A 62 9.94 18.16 -0.94
C ILE A 62 11.07 17.38 -0.27
N CYS A 63 12.29 17.63 -0.70
CA CYS A 63 13.46 17.06 -0.05
C CYS A 63 13.54 17.59 1.39
N THR A 64 13.12 16.78 2.37
CA THR A 64 13.29 17.06 3.80
C THR A 64 14.54 16.35 4.31
N PRO A 65 15.73 16.97 4.25
CA PRO A 65 16.94 16.36 4.78
C PRO A 65 16.76 15.99 6.26
N TYR A 66 17.09 14.74 6.59
CA TYR A 66 17.09 14.28 7.97
C TYR A 66 18.33 14.81 8.69
N TYR A 67 18.11 15.62 9.72
CA TYR A 67 19.18 16.17 10.55
C TYR A 67 19.24 15.41 11.87
N PRO A 68 20.28 14.57 12.11
CA PRO A 68 20.44 13.89 13.39
C PRO A 68 20.68 14.87 14.56
N ASN A 69 21.06 16.12 14.26
CA ASN A 69 21.18 17.19 15.25
C ASN A 69 20.77 18.55 14.62
N PRO A 70 19.87 19.34 15.26
CA PRO A 70 19.38 20.62 14.74
C PRO A 70 20.47 21.72 14.60
N PHE A 71 21.59 21.62 15.31
CA PHE A 71 22.70 22.58 15.22
C PHE A 71 23.49 22.47 13.90
N VAL A 72 23.38 21.36 13.18
CA VAL A 72 24.11 21.11 11.92
C VAL A 72 23.47 21.87 10.75
N LYS A 73 22.17 22.20 10.88
CA LYS A 73 21.33 22.81 9.84
C LYS A 73 21.89 24.11 9.27
N LYS A 74 22.48 24.98 10.09
CA LYS A 74 22.84 26.36 9.68
C LYS A 74 24.26 26.52 9.15
N LYS A 75 25.16 25.56 9.40
CA LYS A 75 26.60 25.69 9.08
C LYS A 75 27.05 24.83 7.89
N TYR A 76 26.35 23.73 7.60
CA TYR A 76 26.84 22.73 6.65
C TYR A 76 25.86 22.41 5.51
N TYR A 77 24.62 22.88 5.58
CA TYR A 77 23.59 22.59 4.57
C TYR A 77 22.94 23.88 4.08
N ASP A 78 22.90 24.05 2.77
CA ASP A 78 22.13 25.09 2.10
C ASP A 78 20.72 24.56 1.81
N ASP A 79 19.82 24.69 2.79
CA ASP A 79 18.41 24.27 2.67
C ASP A 79 17.70 24.95 1.48
N ASP A 80 18.09 26.18 1.13
CA ASP A 80 17.48 26.91 0.03
C ASP A 80 18.06 26.46 -1.33
N GLY A 81 19.33 26.08 -1.38
CA GLY A 81 19.94 25.43 -2.56
C GLY A 81 19.40 24.02 -2.84
N LEU A 82 19.02 23.26 -1.81
CA LEU A 82 18.37 21.94 -1.95
C LEU A 82 16.97 22.03 -2.60
N LYS A 83 16.33 23.20 -2.55
CA LYS A 83 15.03 23.46 -3.19
C LYS A 83 15.11 23.67 -4.71
N ALA A 84 16.31 23.76 -5.29
CA ALA A 84 16.48 23.91 -6.74
C ALA A 84 16.20 22.62 -7.53
N TRP A 85 16.22 21.45 -6.86
CA TRP A 85 15.95 20.12 -7.43
C TRP A 85 14.58 19.59 -7.01
N GLN A 86 13.54 20.41 -7.15
CA GLN A 86 12.19 20.09 -6.63
C GLN A 86 11.34 19.26 -7.58
N ASP A 87 11.61 19.30 -8.89
CA ASP A 87 10.74 18.69 -9.88
C ASP A 87 11.29 17.32 -10.31
N THR A 88 10.58 16.26 -9.95
CA THR A 88 10.87 14.89 -10.40
C THR A 88 9.72 14.40 -11.27
N GLU A 89 10.03 13.86 -12.45
CA GLU A 89 9.05 13.13 -13.27
C GLU A 89 8.86 11.74 -12.70
N CYS A 90 7.64 11.40 -12.26
CA CYS A 90 7.33 10.08 -11.73
C CYS A 90 5.98 9.56 -12.21
N GLY A 91 5.77 8.25 -12.06
CA GLY A 91 4.47 7.64 -12.32
C GLY A 91 3.46 8.14 -11.30
N VAL A 92 2.39 8.76 -11.78
CA VAL A 92 1.33 9.28 -10.91
C VAL A 92 0.52 8.13 -10.36
N ASN A 93 0.24 8.17 -9.05
CA ASN A 93 -0.75 7.29 -8.46
C ASN A 93 -2.13 7.65 -9.03
N PHE A 94 -2.67 6.78 -9.88
CA PHE A 94 -3.96 6.95 -10.51
C PHE A 94 -5.09 6.88 -9.48
N ALA A 95 -6.28 7.36 -9.86
CA ALA A 95 -7.46 7.29 -9.02
C ALA A 95 -7.74 5.85 -8.56
N ASP A 96 -8.17 5.70 -7.32
CA ASP A 96 -8.52 4.41 -6.78
C ASP A 96 -9.79 3.87 -7.46
N ILE A 97 -9.66 2.71 -8.11
CA ILE A 97 -10.74 2.02 -8.81
C ILE A 97 -11.21 0.76 -8.06
N LEU A 98 -10.57 0.42 -6.94
CA LEU A 98 -10.83 -0.79 -6.17
C LEU A 98 -11.62 -0.54 -4.89
N THR A 99 -11.86 0.72 -4.50
CA THR A 99 -12.49 1.02 -3.21
C THR A 99 -13.85 0.33 -3.07
N VAL A 100 -14.02 -0.47 -2.02
CA VAL A 100 -15.28 -1.16 -1.69
C VAL A 100 -15.51 -1.10 -0.19
N PHE A 101 -16.71 -0.68 0.22
CA PHE A 101 -17.14 -0.76 1.62
C PHE A 101 -18.15 -1.89 1.79
N VAL A 102 -17.91 -2.74 2.79
CA VAL A 102 -18.80 -3.86 3.12
C VAL A 102 -19.50 -3.56 4.45
N GLU A 103 -20.82 -3.62 4.45
CA GLU A 103 -21.65 -3.43 5.64
C GLU A 103 -22.62 -4.61 5.77
N ILE A 104 -22.71 -5.20 6.98
CA ILE A 104 -23.58 -6.33 7.29
C ILE A 104 -24.32 -6.00 8.59
N GLY A 105 -25.67 -5.96 8.53
CA GLY A 105 -26.48 -5.69 9.72
C GLY A 105 -26.24 -4.32 10.38
N GLY A 106 -25.78 -3.32 9.62
CA GLY A 106 -25.41 -2.00 10.12
C GLY A 106 -24.00 -1.92 10.74
N ALA A 107 -23.26 -3.03 10.74
CA ALA A 107 -21.84 -3.04 11.12
C ALA A 107 -20.98 -2.98 9.86
N ARG A 108 -20.11 -1.96 9.78
CA ARG A 108 -19.14 -1.82 8.70
C ARG A 108 -17.94 -2.74 8.99
N PHE A 109 -17.54 -3.51 7.99
CA PHE A 109 -16.33 -4.31 8.06
C PHE A 109 -15.10 -3.40 8.06
N ASP A 110 -14.23 -3.63 9.02
CA ASP A 110 -12.91 -3.02 9.13
C ASP A 110 -11.93 -4.09 9.61
N LEU A 111 -10.72 -4.13 9.04
CA LEU A 111 -9.66 -5.07 9.44
C LEU A 111 -9.05 -4.73 10.81
N LEU A 112 -9.13 -3.47 11.22
CA LEU A 112 -8.55 -2.94 12.46
C LEU A 112 -9.57 -2.96 13.62
N GLU A 113 -10.85 -2.93 13.32
CA GLU A 113 -11.94 -2.97 14.31
C GLU A 113 -12.61 -4.36 14.36
N GLY A 114 -13.22 -4.70 15.50
CA GLY A 114 -13.88 -6.00 15.69
C GLY A 114 -12.92 -7.16 15.96
N ASN A 115 -13.40 -8.39 15.76
CA ASN A 115 -12.66 -9.63 15.99
C ASN A 115 -12.36 -10.35 14.67
N LEU A 116 -11.10 -10.34 14.25
CA LEU A 116 -10.62 -11.04 13.07
C LEU A 116 -10.39 -12.53 13.37
N VAL A 117 -11.41 -13.36 13.14
CA VAL A 117 -11.37 -14.81 13.41
C VAL A 117 -10.39 -15.53 12.48
N SER A 118 -10.40 -15.21 11.19
CA SER A 118 -9.43 -15.78 10.25
C SER A 118 -9.16 -14.85 9.07
N PHE A 119 -7.94 -14.90 8.59
CA PHE A 119 -7.47 -14.12 7.45
C PHE A 119 -6.50 -14.98 6.62
N GLU A 120 -6.80 -15.12 5.34
CA GLU A 120 -5.89 -15.67 4.35
C GLU A 120 -5.91 -14.82 3.09
N ARG A 121 -4.74 -14.49 2.57
CA ARG A 121 -4.56 -13.84 1.27
C ARG A 121 -3.61 -14.67 0.43
N SER A 122 -3.91 -14.84 -0.85
CA SER A 122 -3.09 -15.64 -1.77
C SER A 122 -3.02 -15.02 -3.16
N LEU A 123 -1.83 -15.05 -3.76
CA LEU A 123 -1.59 -14.66 -5.16
C LEU A 123 -1.14 -15.88 -5.95
N GLU A 124 -1.95 -16.30 -6.91
CA GLU A 124 -1.66 -17.42 -7.80
C GLU A 124 -0.71 -17.00 -8.93
N TYR A 125 0.43 -17.67 -9.07
CA TYR A 125 1.46 -17.26 -10.05
C TYR A 125 1.06 -17.51 -11.49
N ALA A 126 0.29 -18.57 -11.75
CA ALA A 126 -0.12 -18.94 -13.10
C ALA A 126 -1.16 -17.99 -13.71
N THR A 127 -2.01 -17.39 -12.87
CA THR A 127 -3.13 -16.57 -13.32
C THR A 127 -2.99 -15.09 -12.94
N GLY A 128 -2.11 -14.76 -11.99
CA GLY A 128 -1.98 -13.40 -11.45
C GLY A 128 -3.17 -12.97 -10.58
N VAL A 129 -4.02 -13.92 -10.15
CA VAL A 129 -5.21 -13.62 -9.36
C VAL A 129 -4.84 -13.50 -7.88
N LEU A 130 -5.13 -12.33 -7.30
CA LEU A 130 -5.11 -12.09 -5.87
C LEU A 130 -6.47 -12.45 -5.27
N THR A 131 -6.48 -13.33 -4.26
CA THR A 131 -7.69 -13.73 -3.54
C THR A 131 -7.49 -13.48 -2.05
N ARG A 132 -8.48 -12.88 -1.40
CA ARG A 132 -8.53 -12.69 0.05
C ARG A 132 -9.78 -13.36 0.62
N LYS A 133 -9.60 -14.09 1.73
CA LYS A 133 -10.66 -14.75 2.49
C LYS A 133 -10.56 -14.27 3.93
N VAL A 134 -11.67 -13.76 4.45
CA VAL A 134 -11.75 -13.20 5.80
C VAL A 134 -12.98 -13.76 6.49
N VAL A 135 -12.82 -14.15 7.75
CA VAL A 135 -13.91 -14.37 8.69
C VAL A 135 -13.75 -13.35 9.81
N TRP A 136 -14.76 -12.52 9.98
CA TRP A 136 -14.77 -11.39 10.90
C TRP A 136 -16.08 -11.36 11.67
N GLU A 137 -15.98 -11.00 12.94
CA GLU A 137 -17.10 -10.79 13.85
C GLU A 137 -17.04 -9.34 14.33
N ASP A 138 -18.18 -8.64 14.33
CA ASP A 138 -18.21 -7.21 14.70
C ASP A 138 -17.88 -6.95 16.17
N GLY A 139 -17.93 -8.00 17.00
CA GLY A 139 -17.64 -7.95 18.43
C GLY A 139 -18.75 -7.31 19.27
N LYS A 140 -19.94 -7.09 18.71
CA LYS A 140 -21.12 -6.58 19.42
C LYS A 140 -22.07 -7.69 19.88
#